data_AF-A0A6N9BEC0-F1
#
_entry.id   AF-A0A6N9BEC0-F1
#
_cell.length_a   1.000
_cell.length_b   1.000
_cell.length_c   1.000
_cell.angle_alpha   90.00
_cell.angle_beta   90.00
_cell.angle_gamma   90.00
#
_symmetry.space_group_name_H-M   'P 1'
#
loop_
_entity.id
_entity.type
_entity.pdbx_description
1 polymer ?
#
loop_
_entity_poly.entity_id
_entity_poly.type
_entity_poly.pdbx_seq_one_letter_code
_entity_poly.pdbx_strand_id
1 'polypeptide(L)'
;MADSVFCQPCRDRRRADYRARWHRRVADCRARGVCVHCARQAPAPGSDACKDCREARLASRRQRYHQVTRERISAGLCPRCGQREPEPLMRECRPCLDRQRDHAWRGMPDLPTRYTVIEIATGTDHGTWETPMEVAGALAFAKLTIDDVEIITDAAPMTAAFAGR
;
A
#
# COMPACT_ATOMS: atom_id res chain seq x y z
N MET A 1 -9.60 -14.17 30.30
CA MET A 1 -9.97 -14.63 28.94
C MET A 1 -11.45 -14.98 29.00
N ALA A 2 -12.30 -14.35 28.19
CA ALA A 2 -13.73 -14.66 28.23
C ALA A 2 -13.96 -16.02 27.58
N ASP A 3 -14.15 -17.05 28.41
CA ASP A 3 -14.51 -18.38 27.95
C ASP A 3 -15.84 -18.29 27.19
N SER A 4 -15.76 -18.49 25.88
CA SER A 4 -16.96 -18.59 25.06
C SER A 4 -17.75 -19.81 25.55
N VAL A 5 -18.98 -19.56 25.97
CA VAL A 5 -19.98 -20.56 26.41
C VAL A 5 -20.22 -21.70 25.39
N PHE A 6 -19.79 -21.53 24.14
CA PHE A 6 -19.91 -22.53 23.07
C PHE A 6 -18.57 -23.20 22.72
N CYS A 7 -18.61 -24.50 22.43
CA CYS A 7 -17.48 -25.21 21.82
C CYS A 7 -17.19 -24.70 20.39
N GLN A 8 -16.00 -24.98 19.87
CA GLN A 8 -15.55 -24.49 18.57
C GLN A 8 -16.51 -24.86 17.40
N PRO A 9 -16.98 -26.11 17.28
CA PRO A 9 -17.94 -26.47 16.23
C PRO A 9 -19.25 -25.66 16.29
N CYS A 10 -19.76 -25.41 17.50
CA CYS A 10 -20.97 -24.62 17.70
C CYS A 10 -20.76 -23.14 17.31
N ARG A 11 -19.58 -22.57 17.61
CA ARG A 11 -19.21 -21.21 17.16
C ARG A 11 -19.16 -21.13 15.64
N ASP A 12 -18.56 -22.11 15.00
CA ASP A 12 -18.39 -22.13 13.54
C ASP A 12 -19.72 -22.30 12.82
N ARG A 13 -20.61 -23.19 13.32
CA ARG A 13 -21.99 -23.30 12.81
C ARG A 13 -22.72 -21.97 12.92
N ARG A 14 -22.67 -21.31 14.09
CA ARG A 14 -23.33 -20.01 14.30
C ARG A 14 -22.77 -18.91 13.39
N ARG A 15 -21.46 -18.92 13.11
CA ARG A 15 -20.82 -18.00 12.16
C ARG A 15 -21.28 -18.28 10.72
N ALA A 16 -21.37 -19.54 10.32
CA ALA A 16 -21.88 -19.94 9.01
C ALA A 16 -23.33 -19.50 8.83
N ASP A 17 -24.20 -19.75 9.81
CA ASP A 17 -25.60 -19.34 9.78
C ASP A 17 -25.75 -17.81 9.71
N TYR A 18 -24.93 -17.07 10.47
CA TYR A 18 -24.91 -15.62 10.43
C TYR A 18 -24.51 -15.10 9.04
N ARG A 19 -23.45 -15.67 8.44
CA ARG A 19 -23.01 -15.31 7.07
C ARG A 19 -24.10 -15.62 6.05
N ALA A 20 -24.73 -16.79 6.13
CA ALA A 20 -25.81 -17.18 5.22
C ALA A 20 -27.00 -16.22 5.31
N ARG A 21 -27.43 -15.85 6.53
CA ARG A 21 -28.47 -14.83 6.73
C ARG A 21 -28.07 -13.46 6.17
N TRP A 22 -26.81 -13.05 6.40
CA TRP A 22 -26.28 -11.80 5.88
C TRP A 22 -26.29 -11.77 4.34
N HIS A 23 -25.83 -12.84 3.68
CA HIS A 23 -25.84 -12.94 2.22
C HIS A 23 -27.26 -12.87 1.65
N ARG A 24 -28.23 -13.55 2.27
CA ARG A 24 -29.65 -13.44 1.87
C ARG A 24 -30.16 -12.02 1.96
N ARG A 25 -29.88 -11.31 3.06
CA ARG A 25 -30.25 -9.90 3.24
C ARG A 25 -29.61 -9.00 2.19
N VAL A 26 -28.32 -9.19 1.91
CA VAL A 26 -27.59 -8.41 0.89
C VAL A 26 -28.21 -8.62 -0.49
N ALA A 27 -28.52 -9.88 -0.85
CA ALA A 27 -29.18 -10.19 -2.12
C ALA A 27 -30.56 -9.52 -2.23
N ASP A 28 -31.40 -9.61 -1.18
CA ASP A 28 -32.70 -8.94 -1.13
C ASP A 28 -32.57 -7.42 -1.28
N CYS A 29 -31.65 -6.80 -0.54
CA CYS A 29 -31.43 -5.35 -0.62
C CYS A 29 -30.97 -4.92 -2.02
N ARG A 30 -30.06 -5.68 -2.65
CA ARG A 30 -29.60 -5.41 -4.01
C ARG A 30 -30.72 -5.57 -5.04
N ALA A 31 -31.53 -6.62 -4.93
CA ALA A 31 -32.69 -6.84 -5.80
C ALA A 31 -33.71 -5.70 -5.69
N ARG A 32 -33.86 -5.12 -4.49
CA ARG A 32 -34.74 -3.99 -4.21
C ARG A 32 -34.10 -2.62 -4.49
N GLY A 33 -32.82 -2.57 -4.86
CA GLY A 33 -32.09 -1.33 -5.07
C GLY A 33 -31.94 -0.46 -3.81
N VAL A 34 -31.86 -1.08 -2.63
CA VAL A 34 -31.72 -0.39 -1.33
C VAL A 34 -30.39 -0.70 -0.64
N CYS A 35 -29.98 0.21 0.24
CA CYS A 35 -28.78 0.10 1.07
C CYS A 35 -28.77 -1.19 1.89
N VAL A 36 -27.68 -1.98 1.82
CA VAL A 36 -27.55 -3.27 2.52
C VAL A 36 -27.52 -3.14 4.06
N HIS A 37 -27.24 -1.94 4.58
CA HIS A 37 -27.17 -1.67 6.00
C HIS A 37 -28.52 -1.26 6.57
N CYS A 38 -29.12 -0.17 6.08
CA CYS A 38 -30.38 0.34 6.62
C CYS A 38 -31.64 -0.21 5.94
N ALA A 39 -31.53 -0.73 4.70
CA ALA A 39 -32.65 -1.17 3.86
C ALA A 39 -33.77 -0.12 3.63
N ARG A 40 -33.45 1.17 3.79
CA ARG A 40 -34.40 2.29 3.70
C ARG A 40 -34.18 3.18 2.48
N GLN A 41 -32.93 3.52 2.20
CA GLN A 41 -32.54 4.46 1.14
C GLN A 41 -31.85 3.72 0.00
N ALA A 42 -31.85 4.31 -1.20
CA ALA A 42 -31.03 3.84 -2.30
C ALA A 42 -29.52 3.89 -1.94
N PRO A 43 -28.70 2.97 -2.47
CA PRO A 43 -27.26 3.02 -2.30
C PRO A 43 -26.65 4.21 -3.05
N ALA A 44 -25.49 4.68 -2.58
CA ALA A 44 -24.72 5.68 -3.30
C ALA A 44 -24.10 5.07 -4.59
N PRO A 45 -23.84 5.88 -5.64
CA PRO A 45 -23.20 5.39 -6.87
C PRO A 45 -21.89 4.63 -6.58
N GLY A 46 -21.77 3.42 -7.13
CA GLY A 46 -20.59 2.56 -6.93
C GLY A 46 -20.48 1.94 -5.53
N SER A 47 -21.54 1.93 -4.72
CA SER A 47 -21.55 1.36 -3.37
C SER A 47 -22.77 0.47 -3.13
N ASP A 48 -22.68 -0.43 -2.15
CA ASP A 48 -23.82 -1.18 -1.62
C ASP A 48 -24.53 -0.43 -0.46
N ALA A 49 -23.98 0.69 0.00
CA ALA A 49 -24.47 1.46 1.14
C ALA A 49 -24.94 2.85 0.72
N CYS A 50 -25.96 3.38 1.42
CA CYS A 50 -26.34 4.79 1.28
C CYS A 50 -25.26 5.71 1.89
N LYS A 51 -25.31 6.99 1.52
CA LYS A 51 -24.37 8.02 1.99
C LYS A 51 -24.29 8.05 3.53
N ASP A 52 -25.43 8.11 4.21
CA ASP A 52 -25.50 8.22 5.67
C ASP A 52 -24.88 7.01 6.37
N CYS A 53 -25.19 5.80 5.90
CA CYS A 53 -24.62 4.57 6.45
C CYS A 53 -23.11 4.48 6.19
N ARG A 54 -22.64 4.96 5.04
CA ARG A 54 -21.22 5.02 4.71
C ARG A 54 -20.50 6.00 5.63
N GLU A 55 -21.03 7.20 5.81
CA GLU A 55 -20.46 8.23 6.69
C GLU A 55 -20.45 7.78 8.15
N ALA A 56 -21.55 7.22 8.65
CA ALA A 56 -21.62 6.67 10.01
C ALA A 56 -20.58 5.57 10.25
N ARG A 57 -20.39 4.65 9.28
CA ARG A 57 -19.34 3.62 9.36
C ARG A 57 -17.94 4.21 9.34
N LEU A 58 -17.69 5.23 8.51
CA LEU A 58 -16.40 5.92 8.46
C LEU A 58 -16.11 6.65 9.78
N ALA A 59 -17.09 7.35 10.35
CA ALA A 59 -16.98 8.02 11.64
C ALA A 59 -16.66 7.03 12.76
N SER A 60 -17.41 5.93 12.85
CA SER A 60 -17.15 4.85 13.83
C SER A 60 -15.77 4.22 13.64
N ARG A 61 -15.34 3.98 12.39
CA ARG A 61 -14.00 3.46 12.08
C ARG A 61 -12.90 4.42 12.53
N ARG A 62 -13.06 5.73 12.30
CA ARG A 62 -12.11 6.77 12.75
C ARG A 62 -12.04 6.82 14.28
N GLN A 63 -13.18 6.83 14.96
CA GLN A 63 -13.24 6.83 16.43
C GLN A 63 -12.51 5.61 17.00
N ARG A 64 -12.82 4.40 16.50
CA ARG A 64 -12.15 3.17 16.92
C ARG A 64 -10.65 3.22 16.65
N TYR A 65 -10.25 3.72 15.49
CA TYR A 65 -8.83 3.90 15.16
C TYR A 65 -8.14 4.80 16.20
N HIS A 66 -8.67 6.00 16.45
CA HIS A 66 -8.11 6.92 17.45
C HIS A 66 -8.08 6.36 18.86
N GLN A 67 -9.11 5.59 19.25
CA GLN A 67 -9.14 4.91 20.53
C GLN A 67 -8.01 3.87 20.63
N VAL A 68 -7.95 2.92 19.69
CA VAL A 68 -6.95 1.84 19.70
C VAL A 68 -5.53 2.40 19.61
N THR A 69 -5.32 3.44 18.81
CA THR A 69 -4.02 4.11 18.72
C THR A 69 -3.61 4.73 20.05
N ARG A 70 -4.54 5.42 20.74
CA ARG A 70 -4.25 6.00 22.06
C ARG A 70 -3.93 4.93 23.09
N GLU A 71 -4.72 3.86 23.14
CA GLU A 71 -4.52 2.72 24.05
C GLU A 71 -3.12 2.09 23.86
N ARG A 72 -2.70 1.91 22.60
CA ARG A 72 -1.36 1.38 22.28
C ARG A 72 -0.25 2.33 22.73
N ILE A 73 -0.37 3.62 22.43
CA ILE A 73 0.63 4.62 22.82
C ILE A 73 0.75 4.68 24.35
N SER A 74 -0.36 4.70 25.08
CA SER A 74 -0.34 4.70 26.55
C SER A 74 0.26 3.43 27.14
N ALA A 75 0.21 2.31 26.42
CA ALA A 75 0.86 1.06 26.81
C ALA A 75 2.33 0.97 26.37
N GLY A 76 2.91 2.04 25.81
CA GLY A 76 4.28 2.04 25.28
C GLY A 76 4.45 1.22 23.98
N LEU A 77 3.35 0.83 23.34
CA LEU A 77 3.35 -0.02 22.16
C LEU A 77 3.29 0.79 20.87
N CYS A 78 3.84 0.20 19.81
CA CYS A 78 3.79 0.73 18.45
C CYS A 78 2.33 1.01 18.04
N PRO A 79 1.99 2.25 17.63
CA PRO A 79 0.62 2.63 17.28
C PRO A 79 0.08 1.84 16.08
N ARG A 80 0.97 1.35 15.19
CA ARG A 80 0.61 0.63 13.97
C ARG A 80 0.26 -0.84 14.20
N CYS A 81 1.19 -1.62 14.77
CA CYS A 81 0.96 -3.05 15.01
C CYS A 81 0.42 -3.36 16.42
N GLY A 82 0.73 -2.54 17.41
CA GLY A 82 0.35 -2.74 18.81
C GLY A 82 1.02 -3.95 19.48
N GLN A 83 2.18 -4.40 18.98
CA GLN A 83 2.84 -5.63 19.47
C GLN A 83 4.18 -5.39 20.18
N ARG A 84 4.92 -4.35 19.81
CA ARG A 84 6.27 -4.07 20.28
C ARG A 84 6.42 -2.59 20.58
N GLU A 85 7.38 -2.24 21.40
CA GLU A 85 7.74 -0.84 21.64
C GLU A 85 8.22 -0.16 20.34
N PRO A 86 7.98 1.14 20.17
CA PRO A 86 8.61 1.92 19.10
C PRO A 86 10.14 1.90 19.21
N GLU A 87 10.83 2.06 18.08
CA GLU A 87 12.28 2.30 18.11
C GLU A 87 12.61 3.62 18.81
N PRO A 88 13.79 3.76 19.45
CA PRO A 88 14.22 5.01 20.02
C PRO A 88 14.11 6.16 19.00
N LEU A 89 13.50 7.27 19.42
CA LEU A 89 13.27 8.46 18.59
C LEU A 89 12.31 8.26 17.39
N MET A 90 11.65 7.11 17.28
CA MET A 90 10.71 6.80 16.20
C MET A 90 9.29 6.60 16.72
N ARG A 91 8.30 6.79 15.82
CA ARG A 91 6.88 6.56 16.14
C ARG A 91 6.44 5.11 15.95
N GLU A 92 7.22 4.29 15.27
CA GLU A 92 6.89 2.90 14.92
C GLU A 92 8.00 1.95 15.33
N CYS A 93 7.69 0.66 15.48
CA CYS A 93 8.68 -0.38 15.73
C CYS A 93 9.44 -0.73 14.44
N ARG A 94 10.65 -1.29 14.58
CA ARG A 94 11.52 -1.61 13.44
C ARG A 94 10.85 -2.43 12.32
N PRO A 95 10.10 -3.52 12.59
CA PRO A 95 9.43 -4.26 11.52
C PRO A 95 8.38 -3.45 10.75
N CYS A 96 7.70 -2.52 11.42
CA CYS A 96 6.74 -1.63 10.77
C CYS A 96 7.47 -0.62 9.88
N LEU A 97 8.61 -0.09 10.34
CA LEU A 97 9.47 0.83 9.58
C LEU A 97 10.07 0.14 8.35
N ASP A 98 10.61 -1.08 8.50
CA ASP A 98 11.16 -1.86 7.40
C ASP A 98 10.08 -2.12 6.33
N ARG A 99 8.85 -2.46 6.76
CA ARG A 99 7.71 -2.59 5.83
C ARG A 99 7.33 -1.28 5.14
N GLN A 100 7.59 -0.10 5.72
CA GLN A 100 7.36 1.17 5.01
C GLN A 100 8.44 1.45 3.96
N ARG A 101 9.68 1.04 4.24
CA ARG A 101 10.85 1.23 3.38
C ARG A 101 10.86 0.28 2.20
N ASP A 102 10.26 -0.89 2.35
CA ASP A 102 10.08 -1.83 1.26
C ASP A 102 9.13 -1.24 0.20
N HIS A 103 9.72 -0.56 -0.80
CA HIS A 103 9.03 0.09 -1.90
C HIS A 103 8.17 -0.89 -2.71
N ALA A 104 8.42 -2.21 -2.62
CA ALA A 104 7.61 -3.25 -3.24
C ALA A 104 6.14 -3.19 -2.80
N TRP A 105 5.84 -2.63 -1.62
CA TRP A 105 4.48 -2.59 -1.07
C TRP A 105 3.58 -1.52 -1.70
N ARG A 106 4.10 -0.57 -2.50
CA ARG A 106 3.29 0.50 -3.11
C ARG A 106 2.90 0.25 -4.56
N GLY A 107 2.96 -1.01 -5.04
CA GLY A 107 2.54 -1.34 -6.41
C GLY A 107 3.29 -0.55 -7.48
N MET A 108 4.43 0.03 -7.11
CA MET A 108 5.35 0.67 -8.04
C MET A 108 6.20 -0.46 -8.61
N PRO A 109 6.16 -0.72 -9.92
CA PRO A 109 7.02 -1.73 -10.51
C PRO A 109 8.47 -1.37 -10.22
N ASP A 110 9.27 -2.39 -9.92
CA ASP A 110 10.72 -2.27 -9.93
C ASP A 110 11.13 -2.02 -11.39
N LEU A 111 11.24 -0.74 -11.77
CA LEU A 111 11.69 -0.36 -13.09
C LEU A 111 13.22 -0.37 -13.05
N PRO A 112 13.89 -1.21 -13.84
CA PRO A 112 15.33 -1.25 -13.86
C PRO A 112 15.84 0.14 -14.24
N THR A 113 16.65 0.75 -13.37
CA THR A 113 17.28 2.02 -13.68
C THR A 113 18.34 1.76 -14.74
N ARG A 114 18.20 2.39 -15.90
CA ARG A 114 19.17 2.32 -16.99
C ARG A 114 19.99 3.60 -17.01
N TYR A 115 21.26 3.45 -17.37
CA TYR A 115 22.26 4.50 -17.45
C TYR A 115 22.79 4.54 -18.88
N THR A 116 22.58 5.63 -19.60
CA THR A 116 23.17 5.84 -20.93
C THR A 116 24.33 6.80 -20.82
N VAL A 117 25.48 6.44 -21.40
CA VAL A 117 26.72 7.22 -21.31
C VAL A 117 27.01 7.83 -22.67
N ILE A 118 27.04 9.16 -22.75
CA ILE A 118 27.32 9.90 -23.98
C ILE A 118 28.56 10.74 -23.78
N GLU A 119 29.54 10.62 -24.66
CA GLU A 119 30.74 11.46 -24.61
C GLU A 119 30.43 12.90 -25.03
N ILE A 120 30.82 13.88 -24.22
CA ILE A 120 30.47 15.30 -24.43
C ILE A 120 31.16 15.85 -25.69
N ALA A 121 32.43 15.50 -25.90
CA ALA A 121 33.23 16.07 -26.97
C ALA A 121 32.78 15.59 -28.37
N THR A 122 32.34 14.34 -28.47
CA THR A 122 32.05 13.68 -29.76
C THR A 122 30.58 13.38 -29.97
N GLY A 123 29.78 13.35 -28.91
CA GLY A 123 28.40 12.86 -28.94
C GLY A 123 28.30 11.33 -29.11
N THR A 124 29.40 10.59 -28.92
CA THR A 124 29.40 9.13 -29.08
C THR A 124 28.63 8.46 -27.93
N ASP A 125 27.67 7.61 -28.29
CA ASP A 125 26.92 6.76 -27.36
C ASP A 125 27.75 5.51 -27.01
N HIS A 126 28.09 5.36 -25.73
CA HIS A 126 28.85 4.22 -25.20
C HIS A 126 27.95 3.09 -24.67
N GLY A 127 26.65 3.14 -24.95
CA GLY A 127 25.67 2.12 -24.64
C GLY A 127 24.90 2.38 -23.34
N THR A 128 23.95 1.47 -23.08
CA THR A 128 23.06 1.50 -21.92
C THR A 128 23.44 0.40 -20.92
N TRP A 129 23.51 0.77 -19.65
CA TRP A 129 23.97 -0.08 -18.55
C TRP A 129 22.91 -0.17 -17.46
N GLU A 130 22.90 -1.27 -16.71
CA GLU A 130 21.89 -1.52 -15.66
C GLU A 130 22.39 -1.12 -14.27
N THR A 131 23.71 -1.00 -14.10
CA THR A 131 24.31 -0.62 -12.82
C THR A 131 25.36 0.49 -12.95
N PRO A 132 25.54 1.33 -11.92
CA PRO A 132 26.63 2.32 -11.90
C PRO A 132 28.03 1.70 -12.02
N MET A 133 28.20 0.44 -11.60
CA MET A 133 29.48 -0.25 -11.65
C MET A 133 29.85 -0.64 -13.09
N GLU A 134 28.88 -1.01 -13.91
CA GLU A 134 29.06 -1.24 -15.34
C GLU A 134 29.44 0.04 -16.08
N VAL A 135 28.79 1.17 -15.73
CA VAL A 135 29.15 2.50 -16.26
C VAL A 135 30.62 2.81 -15.96
N ALA A 136 31.07 2.62 -14.72
CA ALA A 136 32.47 2.84 -14.36
C ALA A 136 33.44 1.96 -15.17
N GLY A 137 33.06 0.70 -15.42
CA GLY A 137 33.82 -0.20 -16.28
C GLY A 137 33.89 0.27 -17.74
N ALA A 138 32.78 0.76 -18.29
CA ALA A 138 32.71 1.30 -19.64
C ALA A 138 33.58 2.54 -19.80
N LEU A 139 33.53 3.47 -18.85
CA LEU A 139 34.38 4.67 -18.83
C LEU A 139 35.87 4.29 -18.79
N ALA A 140 36.24 3.34 -17.92
CA ALA A 140 37.62 2.87 -17.83
C ALA A 140 38.12 2.24 -19.15
N PHE A 141 37.28 1.44 -19.83
CA PHE A 141 37.63 0.83 -21.11
C PHE A 141 37.78 1.87 -22.23
N ALA A 142 36.88 2.87 -22.26
CA ALA A 142 36.93 3.98 -23.20
C ALA A 142 38.01 5.03 -22.87
N LYS A 143 38.67 4.90 -21.71
CA LYS A 143 39.63 5.87 -21.15
C LYS A 143 39.03 7.27 -20.97
N LEU A 144 37.75 7.32 -20.61
CA LEU A 144 37.01 8.55 -20.32
C LEU A 144 36.91 8.75 -18.81
N THR A 145 36.88 10.02 -18.39
CA THR A 145 36.57 10.40 -17.01
C THR A 145 35.11 10.82 -16.89
N ILE A 146 34.64 11.01 -15.66
CA ILE A 146 33.25 11.45 -15.40
C ILE A 146 32.99 12.86 -15.95
N ASP A 147 34.02 13.68 -16.12
CA ASP A 147 33.91 15.04 -16.66
C ASP A 147 33.83 15.05 -18.20
N ASP A 148 34.17 13.92 -18.85
CA ASP A 148 34.15 13.78 -20.31
C ASP A 148 32.80 13.27 -20.86
N VAL A 149 31.88 12.89 -19.97
CA VAL A 149 30.63 12.22 -20.34
C VAL A 149 29.40 12.84 -19.68
N GLU A 150 28.28 12.75 -20.38
CA GLU A 150 26.95 12.94 -19.84
C GLU A 150 26.34 11.56 -19.53
N ILE A 151 25.94 11.33 -18.27
CA ILE A 151 25.26 10.11 -17.84
C ILE A 151 23.77 10.41 -17.68
N ILE A 152 22.98 9.91 -18.62
CA ILE A 152 21.52 10.04 -18.61
C ILE A 152 20.95 8.87 -17.83
N THR A 153 20.08 9.15 -16.85
CA THR A 153 19.34 8.11 -16.11
C THR A 153 17.86 8.14 -16.44
N ASP A 154 17.31 6.98 -16.74
CA ASP A 154 15.90 6.81 -17.08
C ASP A 154 14.98 6.93 -15.84
N ALA A 155 15.55 7.24 -14.67
CA ALA A 155 14.94 7.12 -13.35
C ALA A 155 13.79 8.11 -13.04
N ALA A 156 13.25 8.81 -14.05
CA ALA A 156 12.06 9.64 -13.89
C ALA A 156 10.80 8.92 -14.44
N PRO A 157 9.97 8.29 -13.59
CA PRO A 157 8.73 7.64 -14.03
C PRO A 157 7.67 8.61 -14.61
N MET A 158 7.93 9.92 -14.61
CA MET A 158 6.95 10.92 -15.06
C MET A 158 6.96 11.17 -16.58
N THR A 159 8.07 10.89 -17.29
CA THR A 159 8.17 11.17 -18.74
C THR A 159 7.87 9.95 -19.61
N ALA A 160 8.28 8.74 -19.19
CA ALA A 160 8.07 7.53 -20.00
C ALA A 160 6.61 7.03 -20.03
N ALA A 161 5.81 7.28 -19.00
CA ALA A 161 4.44 6.75 -18.90
C ALA A 161 3.40 7.45 -19.81
N PHE A 162 3.76 8.57 -20.44
CA PHE A 162 2.84 9.38 -21.27
C PHE A 162 3.29 9.57 -22.71
N ALA A 163 4.47 9.07 -23.11
CA ALA A 163 5.01 9.24 -24.46
C ALA A 163 4.39 8.30 -25.52
N GLY A 164 3.45 7.44 -25.14
CA GLY A 164 2.76 6.51 -26.04
C GLY A 164 1.24 6.60 -25.91
N ARG A 165 0.65 7.68 -26.44
CA ARG A 165 -0.77 7.73 -26.83
C ARG A 165 -0.95 8.58 -28.07
#